data_AF-J9DX76-F1
#
_entry.id   AF-J9DX76-F1
#
_cell.length_a   1.000
_cell.length_b   1.000
_cell.length_c   1.000
_cell.angle_alpha   90.00
_cell.angle_beta   90.00
_cell.angle_gamma   90.00
#
_symmetry.space_group_name_H-M   'P 1'
#
loop_
_entity.id
_entity.type
_entity.pdbx_description
1 polymer ?
#
loop_
_entity_poly.entity_id
_entity_poly.type
_entity_poly.pdbx_seq_one_letter_code
_entity_poly.pdbx_strand_id
1 'polypeptide(L)' 'MKQFINWDDLASDKAEVPLVLVFAILLFYIAFGGLLFASFEPWTYMDAFYFCFVSLTTIGFGDFVPESQ' A
#
# COMPACT_ATOMS: atom_id res chain seq x y z
N MET A 1 -21.26 44.98 -4.07
CA MET A 1 -21.85 43.64 -4.32
C MET A 1 -21.19 42.99 -5.53
N LYS A 2 -19.90 42.62 -5.40
CA LYS A 2 -19.15 41.67 -6.24
C LYS A 2 -18.02 41.20 -5.32
N GLN A 3 -18.39 40.38 -4.33
CA GLN A 3 -17.39 39.61 -3.59
C GLN A 3 -16.78 38.68 -4.64
N PHE A 4 -15.57 39.05 -5.05
CA PHE A 4 -14.69 38.32 -5.92
C PHE A 4 -14.61 36.87 -5.44
N ILE A 5 -15.25 35.94 -6.14
CA ILE A 5 -14.80 34.55 -6.11
C ILE A 5 -13.47 34.57 -6.85
N ASN A 6 -12.40 34.48 -6.08
CA ASN A 6 -11.05 34.40 -6.59
C ASN A 6 -10.80 32.95 -7.02
N TRP A 7 -10.83 32.71 -8.32
CA TRP A 7 -10.72 31.37 -8.91
C TRP A 7 -9.36 30.72 -8.58
N ASP A 8 -8.35 31.53 -8.27
CA ASP A 8 -7.01 31.07 -7.86
C ASP A 8 -7.04 30.40 -6.48
N ASP A 9 -7.92 30.83 -5.57
CA ASP A 9 -8.08 30.22 -4.25
C ASP A 9 -8.80 28.86 -4.31
N LEU A 10 -9.65 28.64 -5.33
CA LEU A 10 -10.33 27.35 -5.57
C LEU A 10 -9.44 26.34 -6.30
N ALA A 11 -8.51 26.82 -7.12
CA ALA A 11 -7.55 25.97 -7.81
C ALA A 11 -6.36 25.56 -6.93
N SER A 12 -6.19 26.22 -5.77
CA SER A 12 -5.05 26.07 -4.87
C SER A 12 -5.40 25.34 -3.56
N ASP A 13 -6.31 24.38 -3.60
CA ASP A 13 -6.39 23.34 -2.56
C ASP A 13 -5.75 22.06 -3.11
N LYS A 14 -4.45 22.16 -3.44
CA LYS A 14 -3.65 21.00 -3.79
C LYS A 14 -3.36 20.27 -2.48
N ALA A 15 -4.21 19.30 -2.14
CA ALA A 15 -3.87 18.31 -1.13
C ALA A 15 -2.64 17.52 -1.63
N GLU A 16 -1.44 18.05 -1.39
CA GLU A 16 -0.18 17.39 -1.71
C GLU A 16 -0.05 16.20 -0.76
N VAL A 17 -0.36 15.00 -1.26
CA VAL A 17 -0.19 13.78 -0.47
C VAL A 17 1.30 13.61 -0.17
N PRO A 18 1.72 13.62 1.11
CA PRO A 18 3.13 13.53 1.43
C PRO A 18 3.64 12.15 1.04
N LEU A 19 4.76 12.12 0.32
CA LEU A 19 5.40 10.88 -0.13
C LEU A 19 5.65 9.88 1.04
N VAL A 20 5.95 10.41 2.23
CA VAL A 20 6.13 9.64 3.46
C VAL A 20 4.86 8.85 3.84
N LEU A 21 3.67 9.44 3.67
CA LEU A 21 2.41 8.78 3.96
C LEU A 21 2.18 7.60 3.01
N VAL A 22 2.51 7.77 1.72
CA VAL A 22 2.41 6.69 0.73
C VAL A 22 3.32 5.52 1.12
N PHE A 23 4.59 5.78 1.42
CA PHE A 23 5.51 4.72 1.86
C PHE A 23 5.08 4.07 3.17
N ALA A 24 4.55 4.84 4.13
CA ALA A 24 4.03 4.30 5.38
C ALA A 24 2.85 3.34 5.15
N ILE A 25 1.92 3.70 4.26
CA ILE A 25 0.78 2.84 3.90
C ILE A 25 1.26 1.56 3.20
N LEU A 26 2.23 1.66 2.28
CA LEU A 26 2.77 0.49 1.58
C LEU A 26 3.51 -0.46 2.56
N LEU A 27 4.32 0.08 3.46
CA LEU A 27 4.99 -0.72 4.49
C LEU A 27 3.98 -1.37 5.44
N PHE A 28 2.94 -0.65 5.84
CA PHE A 28 1.86 -1.21 6.65
C PHE A 28 1.14 -2.34 5.92
N TYR A 29 0.85 -2.17 4.62
CA TYR A 29 0.22 -3.20 3.81
C TYR A 29 1.06 -4.48 3.76
N ILE A 30 2.38 -4.38 3.51
CA ILE A 30 3.27 -5.55 3.46
C ILE A 30 3.41 -6.20 4.83
N ALA A 31 3.59 -5.42 5.90
CA ALA A 31 3.75 -5.96 7.25
C ALA A 31 2.47 -6.65 7.74
N PHE A 32 1.31 -6.04 7.52
CA PHE A 32 0.01 -6.59 7.89
C PHE A 32 -0.35 -7.82 7.05
N GLY A 33 -0.14 -7.74 5.73
CA GLY A 33 -0.31 -8.89 4.82
C GLY A 33 0.57 -10.07 5.21
N GLY A 34 1.86 -9.82 5.49
CA GLY A 34 2.80 -10.86 5.93
C GLY A 34 2.35 -11.56 7.22
N LEU A 35 1.77 -10.82 8.17
CA LEU A 35 1.22 -11.42 9.40
C LEU A 35 0.00 -12.31 9.11
N LEU A 36 -0.90 -11.87 8.23
CA LEU A 36 -2.07 -12.66 7.82
C LEU A 36 -1.66 -13.94 7.11
N PHE A 37 -0.80 -13.85 6.09
CA PHE A 37 -0.38 -15.01 5.31
C PHE A 37 0.47 -15.98 6.13
N ALA A 38 1.32 -15.51 7.05
CA ALA A 38 2.03 -16.39 7.99
C ALA A 38 1.12 -17.12 8.99
N SER A 39 -0.13 -16.65 9.16
CA SER A 39 -1.12 -17.29 10.02
C SER A 39 -2.03 -18.26 9.27
N PHE A 40 -2.29 -17.98 7.99
CA PHE A 40 -3.15 -18.82 7.14
C PHE A 40 -2.38 -19.93 6.42
N GLU A 41 -1.17 -19.64 5.99
CA GLU A 41 -0.32 -20.57 5.25
C GLU A 41 0.77 -21.14 6.16
N PRO A 42 1.28 -22.36 5.89
CA PRO A 42 2.41 -22.94 6.61
C PRO A 42 3.75 -22.29 6.19
N TRP A 43 3.78 -20.96 6.06
CA TRP A 43 4.92 -20.16 5.65
C TRP A 43 5.54 -19.45 6.84
N THR A 44 6.84 -19.18 6.79
CA THR A 44 7.44 -18.29 7.79
C THR A 44 6.95 -16.86 7.57
N TYR A 45 7.03 -16.01 8.61
CA TYR A 45 6.70 -14.59 8.46
C TYR A 45 7.51 -13.91 7.35
N MET A 46 8.78 -14.29 7.18
CA MET A 46 9.63 -13.71 6.14
C MET A 46 9.21 -14.14 4.73
N ASP A 47 8.77 -15.39 4.56
CA ASP A 47 8.25 -15.88 3.28
C ASP A 47 6.93 -15.18 2.92
N ALA A 48 6.03 -15.03 3.90
CA ALA A 48 4.78 -14.30 3.75
C ALA A 48 4.99 -12.80 3.47
N PHE A 49 5.97 -12.17 4.16
CA PHE A 49 6.37 -10.79 3.91
C PHE A 49 6.92 -10.63 2.49
N TYR A 50 7.78 -11.55 2.06
CA TYR A 50 8.33 -11.59 0.70
C TYR A 50 7.22 -11.72 -0.34
N PHE A 51 6.26 -12.64 -0.14
CA PHE A 51 5.09 -12.79 -1.00
C PHE A 51 4.30 -11.48 -1.14
N CYS A 52 4.02 -10.80 -0.03
CA CYS A 52 3.33 -9.51 -0.04
C CYS A 52 4.14 -8.42 -0.76
N PHE A 53 5.46 -8.37 -0.57
CA PHE A 53 6.35 -7.42 -1.25
C PHE A 53 6.35 -7.64 -2.76
N VAL A 54 6.64 -8.84 -3.24
CA VAL A 54 6.75 -9.12 -4.70
C VAL A 54 5.42 -8.97 -5.42
N SER A 55 4.30 -9.19 -4.73
CA SER A 55 2.95 -8.96 -5.26
C SER A 55 2.64 -7.47 -5.36
N LEU A 56 2.94 -6.69 -4.32
CA LEU A 56 2.70 -5.23 -4.31
C LEU A 56 3.58 -4.51 -5.33
N THR A 57 4.83 -4.94 -5.50
CA THR A 57 5.74 -4.39 -6.52
C THR A 57 5.49 -4.98 -7.91
N THR A 58 4.50 -5.86 -8.07
CA THR A 58 4.15 -6.54 -9.33
C THR A 58 5.29 -7.35 -9.97
N ILE A 59 6.28 -7.76 -9.18
CA ILE A 59 7.37 -8.64 -9.64
C ILE A 59 6.83 -10.06 -9.84
N GLY A 60 6.09 -10.57 -8.85
CA GLY A 60 5.29 -11.80 -8.98
C GLY A 60 6.04 -13.04 -9.48
N PHE A 61 7.14 -13.45 -8.83
CA PHE A 61 7.91 -14.64 -9.23
C PHE A 61 7.10 -15.94 -9.22
N GLY A 62 6.08 -16.05 -8.37
CA GLY A 62 5.18 -17.22 -8.31
C GLY A 62 5.79 -18.44 -7.60
N ASP A 63 6.87 -18.24 -6.85
CA ASP A 63 7.50 -19.22 -5.95
C ASP A 63 6.69 -19.46 -4.67
N PHE A 64 5.99 -18.44 -4.17
CA PHE A 64 4.99 -18.55 -3.13
C PHE A 64 3.61 -18.16 -3.68
N VAL A 65 2.65 -19.07 -3.57
CA VAL A 65 1.27 -18.88 -4.05
C VAL A 65 0.32 -19.43 -2.99
N PRO A 66 -0.68 -18.66 -2.53
CA PRO A 66 -1.62 -19.14 -1.52
C PRO A 66 -2.35 -20.37 -2.03
N GLU A 67 -2.33 -21.44 -1.25
CA GLU A 67 -3.07 -22.64 -1.56
C GLU A 67 -4.42 -22.54 -0.87
N SER A 68 -5.51 -22.54 -1.64
CA SER A 68 -6.83 -22.66 -1.02
C SER A 68 -6.91 -24.04 -0.36
N GLN A 69 -6.90 -24.05 0.98
CA GLN A 69 -7.32 -25.21 1.77
C GLN A 69 -8.74 -25.62 1.40
#